data_AF-A0A1M6M3S4-F1
#
_entry.id   AF-A0A1M6M3S4-F1
#
_cell.length_a   1.000
_cell.length_b   1.000
_cell.length_c   1.000
_cell.angle_alpha   90.00
_cell.angle_beta   90.00
_cell.angle_gamma   90.00
#
_symmetry.space_group_name_H-M   'P 1'
#
loop_
_entity.id
_entity.type
_entity.pdbx_description
1 polymer ?
#
loop_
_entity_poly.entity_id
_entity_poly.type
_entity_poly.pdbx_seq_one_letter_code
_entity_poly.pdbx_strand_id
1 'polypeptide(L)'
;MGSHLITLDDLHEVVEALALALDAKNSCMCGHSERVAELALLLAAELGFSPEEQMKIHIGAHLHDIGKIGIPDNILNKEGKLTKEEFDLIREHPVIGDSIVGRIQAFRSIADSVRYHHERYDGKGYPDGLQGEEIPIEARIVAVADSFDAMTTVRTYRRAVSLKEALAEIVRCRSTQFDPVVVDALLQLAAENKLYSMCYERNTKIAVTG
;
A
#
# COMPACT_ATOMS: atom_id res chain seq x y z
N MET A 1 -3.76 40.69 -0.64
CA MET A 1 -3.88 39.31 -1.15
C MET A 1 -3.37 38.41 -0.05
N GLY A 2 -4.27 37.73 0.65
CA GLY A 2 -3.85 36.79 1.69
C GLY A 2 -3.05 35.68 1.04
N SER A 3 -1.82 35.47 1.53
CA SER A 3 -1.08 34.27 1.22
C SER A 3 -1.88 33.09 1.79
N HIS A 4 -2.60 32.38 0.93
CA HIS A 4 -3.06 31.04 1.28
C HIS A 4 -1.80 30.18 1.43
N LEU A 5 -1.34 30.03 2.67
CA LEU A 5 -0.36 29.02 3.02
C LEU A 5 -1.06 27.68 2.83
N ILE A 6 -0.51 26.85 1.95
CA ILE A 6 -0.91 25.44 1.80
C ILE A 6 -0.61 24.76 3.14
N THR A 7 -1.62 24.18 3.77
CA THR A 7 -1.52 23.42 5.02
C THR A 7 -1.10 21.97 4.73
N LEU A 8 -0.79 21.20 5.78
CA LEU A 8 -0.54 19.76 5.63
C LEU A 8 -1.80 19.01 5.19
N ASP A 9 -2.98 19.47 5.61
CA ASP A 9 -4.27 18.91 5.22
C ASP A 9 -4.52 19.16 3.72
N ASP A 10 -4.29 20.38 3.22
CA ASP A 10 -4.39 20.69 1.79
C ASP A 10 -3.43 19.83 0.95
N LEU A 11 -2.23 19.57 1.47
CA LEU A 11 -1.24 18.72 0.81
C LEU A 11 -1.69 17.25 0.79
N HIS A 12 -2.35 16.80 1.85
CA HIS A 12 -2.90 15.46 1.93
C HIS A 12 -4.04 15.25 0.92
N GLU A 13 -4.98 16.20 0.80
CA GLU A 13 -6.04 16.16 -0.22
C GLU A 13 -5.49 16.08 -1.65
N VAL A 14 -4.38 16.79 -1.92
CA VAL A 14 -3.69 16.69 -3.22
C VAL A 14 -3.11 15.29 -3.43
N VAL A 15 -2.57 14.66 -2.39
CA VAL A 15 -2.05 13.29 -2.46
C VAL A 15 -3.15 12.29 -2.74
N GLU A 16 -4.28 12.39 -2.03
CA GLU A 16 -5.46 11.54 -2.27
C GLU A 16 -5.94 11.67 -3.72
N ALA A 17 -6.02 12.88 -4.25
CA ALA A 17 -6.42 13.13 -5.64
C ALA A 17 -5.43 12.50 -6.66
N LEU A 18 -4.13 12.55 -6.38
CA LEU A 18 -3.11 11.93 -7.23
C LEU A 18 -3.18 10.40 -7.18
N ALA A 19 -3.37 9.82 -5.99
CA ALA A 19 -3.56 8.40 -5.81
C ALA A 19 -4.82 7.91 -6.54
N LEU A 20 -5.93 8.65 -6.44
CA LEU A 20 -7.16 8.36 -7.17
C LEU A 20 -6.97 8.42 -8.70
N ALA A 21 -6.22 9.40 -9.20
CA ALA A 21 -5.91 9.50 -10.62
C ALA A 21 -5.07 8.31 -11.12
N LEU A 22 -4.15 7.80 -10.29
CA LEU A 22 -3.40 6.59 -10.60
C LEU A 22 -4.28 5.34 -10.58
N ASP A 23 -5.10 5.17 -9.55
CA ASP A 23 -6.05 4.06 -9.43
C ASP A 23 -6.99 4.02 -10.66
N ALA A 24 -7.37 5.19 -11.20
CA ALA A 24 -8.18 5.28 -12.42
C ALA A 24 -7.45 4.84 -13.71
N LYS A 25 -6.11 4.95 -13.76
CA LYS A 25 -5.29 4.47 -14.90
C LYS A 25 -5.25 2.94 -14.96
N ASN A 26 -5.40 2.26 -13.82
CA ASN A 26 -5.36 0.82 -13.73
C ASN A 26 -6.74 0.24 -13.41
N SER A 27 -7.34 -0.47 -14.36
CA SER A 27 -8.73 -0.94 -14.30
C SER A 27 -9.05 -1.82 -13.07
N CYS A 28 -8.03 -2.38 -12.41
CA CYS A 28 -8.19 -3.25 -11.23
C CYS A 28 -7.89 -2.57 -9.88
N MET A 29 -7.54 -1.27 -9.85
CA MET A 29 -7.07 -0.58 -8.64
C MET A 29 -8.09 0.37 -7.99
N CYS A 30 -9.37 0.40 -8.39
CA CYS A 30 -10.33 1.36 -7.84
C CYS A 30 -10.40 1.36 -6.30
N GLY A 31 -9.96 2.47 -5.68
CA GLY A 31 -9.92 2.69 -4.24
C GLY A 31 -8.89 1.84 -3.49
N HIS A 32 -7.92 1.26 -4.20
CA HIS A 32 -6.86 0.44 -3.61
C HIS A 32 -5.95 1.28 -2.72
N SER A 33 -5.47 2.39 -3.25
CA SER A 33 -4.53 3.26 -2.54
C SER A 33 -5.14 3.77 -1.23
N GLU A 34 -6.43 4.13 -1.25
CA GLU A 34 -7.23 4.49 -0.07
C GLU A 34 -7.25 3.37 0.98
N ARG A 35 -7.62 2.14 0.58
CA ARG A 35 -7.77 1.03 1.53
C ARG A 35 -6.44 0.61 2.16
N VAL A 36 -5.36 0.70 1.39
CA VAL A 36 -3.99 0.46 1.87
C VAL A 36 -3.59 1.54 2.87
N ALA A 37 -3.87 2.81 2.57
CA ALA A 37 -3.59 3.93 3.46
C ALA A 37 -4.34 3.82 4.79
N GLU A 38 -5.64 3.58 4.76
CA GLU A 38 -6.45 3.41 5.96
C GLU A 38 -5.96 2.25 6.85
N LEU A 39 -5.52 1.14 6.25
CA LEU A 39 -5.00 0.02 7.03
C LEU A 39 -3.61 0.33 7.59
N ALA A 40 -2.76 1.02 6.83
CA ALA A 40 -1.45 1.46 7.28
C ALA A 40 -1.57 2.44 8.46
N LEU A 41 -2.56 3.32 8.45
CA LEU A 41 -2.87 4.24 9.55
C LEU A 41 -3.28 3.49 10.83
N LEU A 42 -4.17 2.50 10.71
CA LEU A 42 -4.57 1.66 11.84
C LEU A 42 -3.39 0.87 12.42
N LEU A 43 -2.53 0.31 11.56
CA LEU A 43 -1.33 -0.41 11.98
C LEU A 43 -0.34 0.52 12.69
N ALA A 44 -0.11 1.73 12.16
CA ALA A 44 0.76 2.71 12.77
C ALA A 44 0.23 3.15 14.16
N ALA A 45 -1.08 3.35 14.29
CA ALA A 45 -1.70 3.66 15.57
C ALA A 45 -1.54 2.52 16.58
N GLU A 46 -1.75 1.27 16.15
CA GLU A 46 -1.59 0.07 16.99
C GLU A 46 -0.13 -0.12 17.45
N LEU A 47 0.83 0.23 16.60
CA LEU A 47 2.27 0.18 16.91
C LEU A 47 2.75 1.35 17.78
N GLY A 48 1.87 2.30 18.13
CA GLY A 48 2.17 3.40 19.04
C GLY A 48 2.89 4.59 18.42
N PHE A 49 2.84 4.75 17.10
CA PHE A 49 3.37 5.94 16.42
C PHE A 49 2.59 7.19 16.81
N SER A 50 3.26 8.35 16.82
CA SER A 50 2.62 9.64 17.07
C SER A 50 1.66 10.02 15.92
N PRO A 51 0.68 10.91 16.14
CA PRO A 51 -0.22 11.36 15.07
C PRO A 51 0.50 11.95 13.84
N GLU A 52 1.65 12.59 14.04
CA GLU A 52 2.46 13.14 12.94
C GLU A 52 3.10 12.01 12.10
N GLU A 53 3.63 10.98 12.75
CA GLU A 53 4.22 9.82 12.07
C GLU A 53 3.16 8.98 11.37
N GLN A 54 2.01 8.78 12.02
CA GLN A 54 0.84 8.14 11.44
C GLN A 54 0.42 8.81 10.12
N MET A 55 0.36 10.14 10.10
CA MET A 55 0.02 10.90 8.89
C MET A 55 1.06 10.70 7.77
N LYS A 56 2.36 10.68 8.10
CA LYS A 56 3.41 10.40 7.11
C LYS A 56 3.28 9.00 6.51
N ILE A 57 2.99 7.99 7.34
CA ILE A 57 2.77 6.61 6.89
C ILE A 57 1.53 6.52 6.00
N HIS A 58 0.45 7.21 6.37
CA HIS A 58 -0.80 7.26 5.60
C HIS A 58 -0.60 7.90 4.23
N ILE A 59 0.07 9.06 4.15
CA ILE A 59 0.47 9.69 2.89
C ILE A 59 1.37 8.77 2.05
N GLY A 60 2.33 8.09 2.69
CA GLY A 60 3.23 7.15 2.02
C GLY A 60 2.54 5.95 1.44
N ALA A 61 1.53 5.44 2.14
CA ALA A 61 0.68 4.37 1.69
C ALA A 61 -0.22 4.80 0.51
N HIS A 62 -0.73 6.03 0.47
CA HIS A 62 -1.41 6.56 -0.72
C HIS A 62 -0.53 6.60 -1.96
N LEU A 63 0.76 6.93 -1.78
CA LEU A 63 1.71 7.13 -2.87
C LEU A 63 2.54 5.90 -3.22
N HIS A 64 2.38 4.76 -2.53
CA HIS A 64 3.27 3.60 -2.68
C HIS A 64 3.40 3.14 -4.14
N ASP A 65 2.31 3.26 -4.89
CA ASP A 65 2.20 2.81 -6.27
C ASP A 65 2.42 3.92 -7.31
N ILE A 66 2.68 5.18 -6.92
CA ILE A 66 2.69 6.34 -7.84
C ILE A 66 3.62 6.17 -9.04
N GLY A 67 4.70 5.41 -8.90
CA GLY A 67 5.61 5.10 -9.99
C GLY A 67 5.01 4.25 -11.12
N LYS A 68 3.84 3.63 -10.92
CA LYS A 68 3.08 2.94 -11.97
C LYS A 68 2.69 3.86 -13.13
N ILE A 69 2.75 5.18 -12.94
CA ILE A 69 2.61 6.16 -14.02
C ILE A 69 3.68 6.01 -15.11
N GLY A 70 4.89 5.55 -14.72
CA GLY A 70 6.00 5.30 -15.65
C GLY A 70 5.93 3.95 -16.36
N ILE A 71 4.94 3.12 -16.05
CA ILE A 71 4.79 1.77 -16.62
C ILE A 71 3.86 1.81 -17.85
N PRO A 72 4.27 1.19 -18.98
CA PRO A 72 3.43 1.13 -20.19
C PRO A 72 2.06 0.50 -19.94
N ASP A 73 1.00 1.09 -20.49
CA ASP A 73 -0.38 0.66 -20.25
C ASP A 73 -0.65 -0.77 -20.73
N ASN A 74 -0.03 -1.19 -21.84
CA ASN A 74 -0.16 -2.54 -22.37
C ASN A 74 0.46 -3.61 -21.47
N ILE A 75 1.40 -3.23 -20.59
CA ILE A 75 1.98 -4.10 -19.57
C ILE A 75 1.14 -4.04 -18.30
N LEU A 76 0.83 -2.84 -17.82
CA LEU A 76 0.09 -2.62 -16.57
C LEU A 76 -1.31 -3.24 -16.61
N ASN A 77 -1.97 -3.17 -17.77
CA ASN A 77 -3.33 -3.68 -17.98
C ASN A 77 -3.36 -5.03 -18.75
N LYS A 78 -2.23 -5.73 -18.86
CA LYS A 78 -2.15 -6.99 -19.62
C LYS A 78 -3.10 -8.04 -19.03
N GLU A 79 -3.91 -8.66 -19.90
CA GLU A 79 -4.71 -9.82 -19.53
C GLU A 79 -3.83 -11.09 -19.52
N GLY A 80 -3.73 -11.74 -18.37
CA GLY A 80 -2.96 -12.98 -18.20
C GLY A 80 -1.60 -12.81 -17.52
N LYS A 81 -0.70 -13.79 -17.72
CA LYS A 81 0.61 -13.79 -17.07
C LYS A 81 1.57 -12.85 -17.79
N LEU A 82 2.31 -12.07 -17.00
CA LEU A 82 3.43 -11.27 -17.47
C LEU A 82 4.61 -12.20 -17.82
N THR A 83 5.38 -11.82 -18.84
CA THR A 83 6.72 -12.40 -19.05
C THR A 83 7.66 -11.91 -17.96
N LYS A 84 8.86 -12.49 -17.87
CA LYS A 84 9.87 -12.05 -16.92
C LYS A 84 10.25 -10.59 -17.16
N GLU A 85 10.44 -10.21 -18.42
CA GLU A 85 10.85 -8.86 -18.84
C GLU A 85 9.76 -7.83 -18.54
N GLU A 86 8.49 -8.19 -18.77
CA GLU A 86 7.34 -7.35 -18.41
C GLU A 86 7.23 -7.18 -16.89
N PHE A 87 7.47 -8.25 -16.13
CA PHE A 87 7.49 -8.19 -14.67
C PHE A 87 8.65 -7.34 -14.15
N ASP A 88 9.84 -7.46 -14.72
CA ASP A 88 10.99 -6.64 -14.38
C ASP A 88 10.71 -5.15 -14.63
N LEU A 89 9.97 -4.80 -15.70
CA LEU A 89 9.49 -3.43 -15.89
C LEU A 89 8.53 -2.97 -14.79
N ILE A 90 7.59 -3.81 -14.36
CA ILE A 90 6.70 -3.46 -13.23
C ILE A 90 7.52 -3.23 -11.96
N ARG A 91 8.57 -4.02 -11.70
CA ARG A 91 9.42 -3.89 -10.50
C ARG A 91 10.19 -2.57 -10.41
N GLU A 92 10.22 -1.77 -11.48
CA GLU A 92 10.81 -0.42 -11.47
C GLU A 92 9.91 0.63 -10.80
N HIS A 93 8.61 0.36 -10.63
CA HIS A 93 7.69 1.38 -10.09
C HIS A 93 8.05 1.92 -8.70
N PRO A 94 8.64 1.16 -7.74
CA PRO A 94 9.05 1.75 -6.47
C PRO A 94 10.18 2.77 -6.66
N VAL A 95 11.12 2.51 -7.57
CA VAL A 95 12.24 3.41 -7.89
C VAL A 95 11.75 4.67 -8.63
N ILE A 96 10.80 4.51 -9.55
CA ILE A 96 10.15 5.64 -10.23
C ILE A 96 9.35 6.47 -9.21
N GLY A 97 8.62 5.81 -8.32
CA GLY A 97 7.81 6.45 -7.28
C GLY A 97 8.67 7.27 -6.32
N ASP A 98 9.74 6.69 -5.80
CA ASP A 98 10.78 7.37 -5.02
C ASP A 98 11.33 8.61 -5.74
N SER A 99 11.65 8.48 -7.03
CA SER A 99 12.14 9.61 -7.85
C SER A 99 11.11 10.74 -8.03
N ILE A 100 9.80 10.42 -8.03
CA ILE A 100 8.71 11.40 -8.13
C ILE A 100 8.52 12.08 -6.77
N VAL A 101 8.32 11.29 -5.71
CA VAL A 101 8.00 11.76 -4.36
C VAL A 101 9.19 12.51 -3.75
N GLY A 102 10.42 12.03 -3.98
CA GLY A 102 11.65 12.65 -3.49
C GLY A 102 11.91 14.06 -4.02
N ARG A 103 11.21 14.52 -5.08
CA ARG A 103 11.26 15.91 -5.54
C ARG A 103 10.52 16.87 -4.60
N ILE A 104 9.58 16.36 -3.80
CA ILE A 104 8.83 17.14 -2.84
C ILE A 104 9.59 17.07 -1.53
N GLN A 105 10.23 18.19 -1.14
CA GLN A 105 11.08 18.23 0.07
C GLN A 105 10.33 17.76 1.33
N ALA A 106 9.03 18.07 1.43
CA ALA A 106 8.17 17.65 2.54
C ALA A 106 7.93 16.13 2.59
N PHE A 107 8.09 15.42 1.46
CA PHE A 107 7.84 13.98 1.35
C PHE A 107 9.12 13.14 1.37
N ARG A 108 10.28 13.73 1.63
CA ARG A 108 11.53 12.96 1.69
C ARG A 108 11.48 11.87 2.76
N SER A 109 10.83 12.11 3.89
CA SER A 109 10.61 11.10 4.94
C SER A 109 9.55 10.05 4.58
N ILE A 110 8.84 10.24 3.47
CA ILE A 110 7.79 9.35 2.97
C ILE A 110 8.30 8.50 1.80
N ALA A 111 9.33 8.97 1.09
CA ALA A 111 9.90 8.27 -0.06
C ALA A 111 10.31 6.82 0.24
N ASP A 112 10.77 6.55 1.47
CA ASP A 112 11.15 5.21 1.91
C ASP A 112 9.98 4.21 1.89
N SER A 113 8.77 4.63 2.31
CA SER A 113 7.60 3.75 2.23
C SER A 113 7.21 3.46 0.77
N VAL A 114 7.49 4.38 -0.15
CA VAL A 114 7.24 4.18 -1.58
C VAL A 114 8.30 3.27 -2.20
N ARG A 115 9.58 3.50 -1.91
CA ARG A 115 10.69 2.74 -2.50
C ARG A 115 10.70 1.28 -2.05
N TYR A 116 10.46 1.05 -0.76
CA TYR A 116 10.77 -0.23 -0.12
C TYR A 116 9.55 -1.08 0.23
N HIS A 117 8.31 -0.71 -0.14
CA HIS A 117 7.12 -1.49 0.21
C HIS A 117 7.07 -2.90 -0.43
N HIS A 118 7.94 -3.18 -1.41
CA HIS A 118 8.12 -4.51 -1.99
C HIS A 118 9.39 -5.22 -1.50
N GLU A 119 10.12 -4.63 -0.56
CA GLU A 119 11.14 -5.36 0.18
C GLU A 119 10.50 -6.44 1.04
N ARG A 120 11.23 -7.52 1.24
CA ARG A 120 10.76 -8.66 2.02
C ARG A 120 11.64 -8.81 3.24
N TYR A 121 11.04 -9.13 4.37
CA TYR A 121 11.77 -9.30 5.64
C TYR A 121 12.92 -10.33 5.55
N ASP A 122 12.83 -11.29 4.63
CA ASP A 122 13.85 -12.31 4.31
C ASP A 122 14.92 -11.90 3.29
N GLY A 123 14.94 -10.63 2.84
CA GLY A 123 15.92 -10.10 1.89
C GLY A 123 15.70 -10.54 0.43
N LYS A 124 14.58 -11.19 0.11
CA LYS A 124 14.26 -11.65 -1.27
C LYS A 124 13.38 -10.68 -2.04
N GLY A 125 13.19 -9.47 -1.49
CA GLY A 125 12.38 -8.42 -2.07
C GLY A 125 13.11 -7.62 -3.15
N TYR A 126 12.55 -6.47 -3.46
CA TYR A 126 13.11 -5.49 -4.40
C TYR A 126 12.67 -4.08 -3.98
N PRO A 127 13.35 -3.01 -4.44
CA PRO A 127 14.42 -2.97 -5.45
C PRO A 127 15.83 -3.32 -4.98
N ASP A 128 16.13 -3.15 -3.70
CA ASP A 128 17.49 -3.09 -3.16
C ASP A 128 17.87 -4.36 -2.36
N GLY A 129 16.90 -5.20 -2.02
CA GLY A 129 17.13 -6.49 -1.36
C GLY A 129 17.43 -6.34 0.13
N LEU A 130 16.89 -5.30 0.76
CA LEU A 130 17.04 -5.03 2.20
C LEU A 130 16.44 -6.17 3.04
N GLN A 131 17.05 -6.46 4.18
CA GLN A 131 16.62 -7.55 5.05
C GLN A 131 16.23 -7.07 6.45
N GLY A 132 15.15 -7.65 6.98
CA GLY A 132 14.73 -7.43 8.37
C GLY A 132 14.47 -5.95 8.68
N GLU A 133 15.19 -5.44 9.68
CA GLU A 133 15.05 -4.07 10.17
C GLU A 133 15.84 -3.04 9.34
N GLU A 134 16.61 -3.47 8.34
CA GLU A 134 17.18 -2.54 7.34
C GLU A 134 16.07 -1.90 6.50
N ILE A 135 14.92 -2.57 6.40
CA ILE A 135 13.72 -2.03 5.76
C ILE A 135 13.09 -1.02 6.72
N PRO A 136 12.83 0.23 6.29
CA PRO A 136 12.10 1.20 7.10
C PRO A 136 10.76 0.65 7.58
N ILE A 137 10.38 0.96 8.83
CA ILE A 137 9.19 0.39 9.46
C ILE A 137 7.91 0.80 8.73
N GLU A 138 7.89 2.01 8.18
CA GLU A 138 6.82 2.55 7.35
C GLU A 138 6.61 1.68 6.10
N ALA A 139 7.68 1.27 5.43
CA ALA A 139 7.62 0.39 4.28
C ALA A 139 7.14 -1.02 4.66
N ARG A 140 7.56 -1.54 5.83
CA ARG A 140 7.08 -2.83 6.36
C ARG A 140 5.59 -2.81 6.68
N ILE A 141 5.08 -1.69 7.20
CA ILE A 141 3.65 -1.46 7.41
C ILE A 141 2.89 -1.46 6.09
N VAL A 142 3.35 -0.69 5.10
CA VAL A 142 2.72 -0.61 3.77
C VAL A 142 2.72 -1.97 3.07
N ALA A 143 3.81 -2.73 3.16
CA ALA A 143 3.91 -4.07 2.56
C ALA A 143 2.82 -5.04 3.06
N VAL A 144 2.54 -5.01 4.37
CA VAL A 144 1.46 -5.80 4.98
C VAL A 144 0.10 -5.29 4.55
N ALA A 145 -0.10 -3.97 4.57
CA ALA A 145 -1.37 -3.34 4.19
C ALA A 145 -1.74 -3.61 2.71
N ASP A 146 -0.80 -3.41 1.78
CA ASP A 146 -0.97 -3.70 0.35
C ASP A 146 -1.30 -5.18 0.11
N SER A 147 -0.51 -6.08 0.70
CA SER A 147 -0.73 -7.52 0.54
C SER A 147 -2.10 -7.96 1.08
N PHE A 148 -2.52 -7.39 2.22
CA PHE A 148 -3.82 -7.68 2.80
C PHE A 148 -4.98 -7.16 1.93
N ASP A 149 -4.87 -5.94 1.39
CA ASP A 149 -5.88 -5.40 0.47
C ASP A 149 -5.95 -6.22 -0.82
N ALA A 150 -4.80 -6.59 -1.38
CA ALA A 150 -4.69 -7.42 -2.58
C ALA A 150 -5.36 -8.79 -2.43
N MET A 151 -5.40 -9.34 -1.22
CA MET A 151 -6.07 -10.62 -0.92
C MET A 151 -7.58 -10.45 -0.65
N THR A 152 -7.97 -9.38 0.03
CA THR A 152 -9.35 -9.19 0.51
C THR A 152 -10.24 -8.39 -0.46
N THR A 153 -9.68 -7.85 -1.53
CA THR A 153 -10.42 -7.14 -2.58
C THR A 153 -10.59 -8.01 -3.82
N VAL A 154 -11.78 -7.94 -4.44
CA VAL A 154 -12.04 -8.58 -5.74
C VAL A 154 -11.22 -7.91 -6.83
N ARG A 155 -10.38 -8.68 -7.53
CA ARG A 155 -9.64 -8.21 -8.71
C ARG A 155 -10.16 -8.92 -9.97
N THR A 156 -9.93 -8.34 -11.15
CA THR A 156 -10.38 -8.87 -12.45
C THR A 156 -10.08 -10.37 -12.67
N TYR A 157 -9.02 -10.87 -12.03
CA TYR A 157 -8.53 -12.26 -12.17
C TYR A 157 -8.62 -13.09 -10.88
N ARG A 158 -9.12 -12.55 -9.77
CA ARG A 158 -9.15 -13.25 -8.46
C ARG A 158 -10.35 -12.83 -7.61
N ARG A 159 -11.12 -13.82 -7.13
CA ARG A 159 -12.11 -13.59 -6.07
C ARG A 159 -11.39 -13.21 -4.76
N ALA A 160 -11.95 -12.25 -4.04
CA ALA A 160 -11.51 -11.95 -2.68
C ALA A 160 -11.54 -13.22 -1.81
N VAL A 161 -10.49 -13.44 -1.03
CA VAL A 161 -10.49 -14.48 0.00
C VAL A 161 -11.12 -13.93 1.29
N SER A 162 -11.61 -14.80 2.15
CA SER A 162 -12.18 -14.39 3.44
C SER A 162 -11.12 -13.73 4.33
N LEU A 163 -11.57 -12.88 5.26
CA LEU A 163 -10.69 -12.27 6.27
C LEU A 163 -9.81 -13.33 6.97
N LYS A 164 -10.40 -14.46 7.32
CA LYS A 164 -9.69 -15.57 7.97
C LYS A 164 -8.58 -16.16 7.09
N GLU A 165 -8.84 -16.33 5.80
CA GLU A 165 -7.85 -16.86 4.84
C GLU A 165 -6.73 -15.85 4.59
N ALA A 166 -7.06 -14.56 4.45
CA ALA A 166 -6.07 -13.50 4.30
C ALA A 166 -5.14 -13.43 5.52
N LEU A 167 -5.69 -13.42 6.74
CA LEU A 167 -4.90 -13.44 7.98
C LEU A 167 -4.04 -14.71 8.09
N ALA A 168 -4.58 -15.88 7.74
CA ALA A 168 -3.81 -17.12 7.76
C ALA A 168 -2.62 -17.07 6.80
N GLU A 169 -2.78 -16.48 5.61
CA GLU A 169 -1.70 -16.32 4.64
C GLU A 169 -0.65 -15.31 5.10
N ILE A 170 -1.06 -14.17 5.68
CA ILE A 170 -0.13 -13.20 6.29
C ILE A 170 0.70 -13.89 7.39
N VAL A 171 0.05 -14.67 8.28
CA VAL A 171 0.74 -15.42 9.34
C VAL A 171 1.70 -16.46 8.80
N ARG A 172 1.32 -17.18 7.73
CA ARG A 172 2.20 -18.14 7.06
C ARG A 172 3.48 -17.48 6.53
N CYS A 173 3.40 -16.21 6.17
CA CYS A 173 4.49 -15.39 5.65
C CYS A 173 5.20 -14.53 6.71
N ARG A 174 4.85 -14.67 7.99
CA ARG A 174 5.49 -13.99 9.13
C ARG A 174 6.98 -14.32 9.18
N SER A 175 7.82 -13.32 9.43
CA SER A 175 9.29 -13.42 9.47
C SER A 175 9.95 -13.88 8.17
N THR A 176 9.19 -13.97 7.07
CA THR A 176 9.73 -14.24 5.72
C THR A 176 9.41 -13.08 4.79
N GLN A 177 8.16 -12.98 4.32
CA GLN A 177 7.75 -11.81 3.55
C GLN A 177 7.55 -10.61 4.45
N PHE A 178 6.92 -10.82 5.61
CA PHE A 178 6.42 -9.75 6.46
C PHE A 178 7.15 -9.68 7.79
N ASP A 179 7.27 -8.47 8.30
CA ASP A 179 7.78 -8.22 9.65
C ASP A 179 6.88 -8.87 10.71
N PRO A 180 7.42 -9.68 11.63
CA PRO A 180 6.64 -10.26 12.73
C PRO A 180 5.86 -9.25 13.57
N VAL A 181 6.44 -8.08 13.89
CA VAL A 181 5.82 -7.03 14.71
C VAL A 181 4.59 -6.44 14.01
N VAL A 182 4.69 -6.17 12.71
CA VAL A 182 3.55 -5.64 11.93
C VAL A 182 2.46 -6.69 11.75
N VAL A 183 2.84 -7.96 11.54
CA VAL A 183 1.88 -9.08 11.50
C VAL A 183 1.14 -9.21 12.83
N ASP A 184 1.84 -9.12 13.95
CA ASP A 184 1.23 -9.25 15.28
C ASP A 184 0.27 -8.07 15.55
N ALA A 185 0.60 -6.85 15.12
CA ALA A 185 -0.31 -5.70 15.17
C ALA A 185 -1.57 -5.91 14.32
N LEU A 186 -1.44 -6.46 13.10
CA LEU A 186 -2.61 -6.79 12.27
C LEU A 186 -3.53 -7.81 12.95
N LEU A 187 -2.96 -8.82 13.61
CA LEU A 187 -3.72 -9.82 14.37
C LEU A 187 -4.43 -9.20 15.58
N GLN A 188 -3.81 -8.23 16.25
CA GLN A 188 -4.43 -7.50 17.35
C GLN A 188 -5.63 -6.68 16.85
N LEU A 189 -5.49 -5.95 15.74
CA LEU A 189 -6.60 -5.24 15.10
C LEU A 189 -7.74 -6.18 14.70
N ALA A 190 -7.41 -7.39 14.22
CA ALA A 190 -8.40 -8.41 13.91
C ALA A 190 -9.16 -8.90 15.15
N ALA A 191 -8.45 -9.17 16.25
CA ALA A 191 -9.05 -9.63 17.51
C ALA A 191 -9.98 -8.57 18.13
N GLU A 192 -9.68 -7.29 17.93
CA GLU A 192 -10.49 -6.16 18.39
C GLU A 192 -11.66 -5.83 17.46
N ASN A 193 -11.86 -6.61 16.38
CA ASN A 193 -12.85 -6.38 15.33
C ASN A 193 -12.69 -5.03 14.59
N LYS A 194 -11.52 -4.38 14.69
CA LYS A 194 -11.22 -3.13 13.98
C LYS A 194 -11.08 -3.31 12.47
N LEU A 195 -10.85 -4.54 11.99
CA LEU A 195 -10.82 -4.88 10.56
C LEU A 195 -12.21 -5.17 9.95
N TYR A 196 -13.27 -5.24 10.77
CA TYR A 196 -14.58 -5.71 10.31
C TYR A 196 -15.33 -4.68 9.48
N SER A 197 -15.31 -3.40 9.88
CA SER A 197 -15.90 -2.29 9.12
C SER A 197 -15.24 -2.16 7.75
N MET A 198 -13.91 -2.28 7.75
CA MET A 198 -13.09 -2.42 6.58
C MET A 198 -13.63 -3.53 5.67
N CYS A 199 -13.64 -4.79 6.08
CA CYS A 199 -14.04 -5.89 5.17
C CYS A 199 -15.55 -5.95 4.82
N TYR A 200 -16.45 -5.41 5.66
CA TYR A 200 -17.90 -5.62 5.54
C TYR A 200 -18.60 -4.64 4.59
N GLU A 201 -18.25 -3.34 4.63
CA GLU A 201 -18.80 -2.35 3.69
C GLU A 201 -18.40 -2.64 2.22
N ARG A 202 -17.44 -3.53 2.02
CA ARG A 202 -16.84 -3.94 0.74
C ARG A 202 -17.66 -4.98 -0.04
N ASN A 203 -18.49 -5.79 0.63
CA ASN A 203 -19.28 -6.86 -0.03
C ASN A 203 -20.71 -6.43 -0.39
N THR A 204 -21.24 -5.35 0.19
CA THR A 204 -22.61 -4.89 -0.07
C THR A 204 -22.71 -3.94 -1.27
N LYS A 205 -21.67 -3.15 -1.57
CA LYS A 205 -21.69 -2.24 -2.74
C LYS A 205 -21.59 -2.96 -4.09
N ILE A 206 -21.04 -4.17 -4.15
CA ILE A 206 -20.98 -4.97 -5.40
C ILE A 206 -22.30 -5.70 -5.67
N ALA A 207 -23.12 -5.95 -4.64
CA ALA A 207 -24.37 -6.71 -4.77
C ALA A 207 -25.58 -5.88 -5.27
N VAL A 208 -25.43 -4.57 -5.48
CA VAL A 208 -26.55 -3.66 -5.83
C VAL A 208 -26.51 -3.19 -7.30
N THR A 209 -25.54 -3.65 -8.09
CA THR A 209 -25.47 -3.38 -9.54
C THR A 209 -25.42 -4.67 -10.35
N GLY A 210 -26.45 -5.51 -10.15
CA GLY A 210 -26.75 -6.68 -10.99
C GLY A 210 -28.12 -6.53 -11.63
#